data_AF-A0A5B9QW26-F1
#
_entry.id   AF-A0A5B9QW26-F1
#
_cell.length_a   1.000
_cell.length_b   1.000
_cell.length_c   1.000
_cell.angle_alpha   90.00
_cell.angle_beta   90.00
_cell.angle_gamma   90.00
#
_symmetry.space_group_name_H-M   'P 1'
#
loop_
_entity.id
_entity.type
_entity.pdbx_description
1 polymer ?
#
loop_
_entity_poly.entity_id
_entity_poly.type
_entity_poly.pdbx_seq_one_letter_code
_entity_poly.pdbx_strand_id
1 'polypeptide(L)'
;MLWGATAMASDDRFGNKMRPALEVLREAAEYAADTGSDIWDFAVSIRTLENFGLNESDLRWLVKKDYVRHAREVTPPGDNGRQFRSSGDLTFCKRTCFVLTQSGASMVRAMLADKPAAVDHDGVESNGKRRSDCQELPHTNGFPHWDSERRILYVDKRIVKRFKWRATNQEAVLSTFQEEGWPPRVDDPLPPHPEQDSKRRLSDTIKCLNHKQANDLIRFHGDGTGEGVTWERTDT
;
A
#
# COMPACT_ATOMS: atom_id res chain seq x y z
N MET A 1 10.87 1.87 -45.40
CA MET A 1 12.23 1.72 -44.81
C MET A 1 12.12 0.80 -43.61
N LEU A 2 13.10 -0.07 -43.39
CA LEU A 2 13.17 -0.95 -42.23
C LEU A 2 13.91 -0.21 -41.10
N TRP A 3 13.33 -0.18 -39.89
CA TRP A 3 14.11 -0.07 -38.67
C TRP A 3 14.07 -1.44 -37.98
N GLY A 4 15.24 -2.06 -37.91
CA GLY A 4 15.43 -3.42 -37.40
C GLY A 4 15.37 -3.49 -35.87
N ALA A 5 15.54 -4.70 -35.35
CA ALA A 5 15.45 -4.96 -33.93
C ALA A 5 16.62 -4.34 -33.14
N THR A 6 16.29 -3.58 -32.10
CA THR A 6 17.16 -3.35 -30.94
C THR A 6 16.33 -3.54 -29.67
N ALA A 7 16.07 -4.80 -29.33
CA ALA A 7 15.71 -5.18 -27.97
C ALA A 7 16.95 -5.08 -27.05
N MET A 8 16.77 -5.30 -25.74
CA MET A 8 17.86 -5.49 -24.76
C MET A 8 18.71 -4.26 -24.37
N ALA A 9 18.18 -3.04 -24.43
CA ALA A 9 18.80 -1.84 -23.83
C ALA A 9 17.81 -0.91 -23.09
N SER A 10 16.65 -1.46 -22.70
CA SER A 10 15.46 -0.70 -22.27
C SER A 10 14.85 -1.12 -20.93
N ASP A 11 15.34 -2.17 -20.26
CA ASP A 11 14.75 -2.63 -18.99
C ASP A 11 15.08 -1.69 -17.82
N ASP A 12 16.36 -1.56 -17.48
CA ASP A 12 16.81 -0.98 -16.21
C ASP A 12 16.41 0.50 -16.00
N ARG A 13 16.45 1.30 -17.09
CA ARG A 13 16.00 2.71 -17.07
C ARG A 13 14.50 2.90 -16.89
N PHE A 14 13.70 1.87 -17.16
CA PHE A 14 12.25 1.90 -16.95
C PHE A 14 11.90 1.27 -15.60
N GLY A 15 12.50 0.13 -15.25
CA GLY A 15 12.28 -0.58 -13.99
C GLY A 15 12.43 0.30 -12.75
N ASN A 16 13.53 1.06 -12.63
CA ASN A 16 13.85 1.79 -11.41
C ASN A 16 12.91 2.98 -11.10
N LYS A 17 12.36 3.67 -12.11
CA LYS A 17 11.37 4.75 -11.91
C LYS A 17 9.92 4.26 -11.96
N MET A 18 9.62 3.27 -12.81
CA MET A 18 8.24 2.80 -12.97
C MET A 18 7.79 1.90 -11.82
N ARG A 19 8.68 1.09 -11.23
CA ARG A 19 8.33 0.21 -10.10
C ARG A 19 7.67 0.96 -8.93
N PRO A 20 8.25 2.01 -8.33
CA PRO A 20 7.60 2.70 -7.20
C PRO A 20 6.30 3.41 -7.61
N ALA A 21 6.25 4.03 -8.79
CA ALA A 21 5.04 4.68 -9.30
C ALA A 21 3.88 3.67 -9.53
N LEU A 22 4.21 2.47 -10.01
CA LEU A 22 3.27 1.37 -10.20
C LEU A 22 2.90 0.67 -8.89
N GLU A 23 3.80 0.64 -7.90
CA GLU A 23 3.51 0.15 -6.54
C GLU A 23 2.49 1.03 -5.83
N VAL A 24 2.59 2.36 -5.94
CA VAL A 24 1.58 3.30 -5.41
C VAL A 24 0.23 3.18 -6.13
N LEU A 25 0.23 3.03 -7.46
CA LEU A 25 -0.98 2.78 -8.25
C LEU A 25 -1.63 1.42 -7.91
N ARG A 26 -0.84 0.41 -7.54
CA ARG A 26 -1.32 -0.89 -7.03
C ARG A 26 -1.92 -0.74 -5.64
N GLU A 27 -1.25 -0.04 -4.74
CA GLU A 27 -1.70 0.18 -3.36
C GLU A 27 -3.05 0.92 -3.32
N ALA A 28 -3.22 1.95 -4.16
CA ALA A 28 -4.50 2.64 -4.37
C ALA A 28 -5.63 1.69 -4.84
N ALA A 29 -5.35 0.82 -5.82
CA ALA A 29 -6.33 -0.16 -6.30
C ALA A 29 -6.65 -1.24 -5.25
N GLU A 30 -5.67 -1.61 -4.41
CA GLU A 30 -5.85 -2.52 -3.29
C GLU A 30 -6.71 -1.88 -2.17
N TYR A 31 -6.63 -0.56 -1.93
CA TYR A 31 -7.50 0.14 -0.96
C TYR A 31 -8.94 0.33 -1.44
N ALA A 32 -9.15 0.56 -2.74
CA ALA A 32 -10.48 0.51 -3.34
C ALA A 32 -11.10 -0.89 -3.16
N ALA A 33 -10.35 -1.94 -3.49
CA ALA A 33 -10.80 -3.33 -3.37
C ALA A 33 -10.96 -3.80 -1.91
N ASP A 34 -10.16 -3.29 -0.96
CA ASP A 34 -10.30 -3.60 0.47
C ASP A 34 -11.53 -2.89 1.02
N THR A 35 -11.69 -1.57 0.85
CA THR A 35 -12.84 -0.83 1.40
C THR A 35 -14.16 -1.04 0.66
N GLY A 36 -14.14 -1.57 -0.57
CA GLY A 36 -15.32 -1.68 -1.43
C GLY A 36 -15.81 -0.33 -2.00
N SER A 37 -14.96 0.70 -2.00
CA SER A 37 -15.23 2.02 -2.59
C SER A 37 -14.92 2.01 -4.11
N ASP A 38 -15.18 3.11 -4.82
CA ASP A 38 -14.79 3.19 -6.25
C ASP A 38 -13.26 3.30 -6.36
N ILE A 39 -12.68 2.76 -7.45
CA ILE A 39 -11.24 2.91 -7.71
C ILE A 39 -10.82 4.37 -7.91
N TRP A 40 -11.75 5.23 -8.33
CA TRP A 40 -11.54 6.66 -8.47
C TRP A 40 -11.43 7.40 -7.12
N ASP A 41 -12.03 6.89 -6.03
CA ASP A 41 -11.85 7.46 -4.69
C ASP A 41 -10.37 7.48 -4.28
N PHE A 42 -9.62 6.45 -4.70
CA PHE A 42 -8.19 6.29 -4.44
C PHE A 42 -7.28 6.71 -5.62
N ALA A 43 -7.82 7.35 -6.68
CA ALA A 43 -7.04 7.72 -7.86
C ALA A 43 -5.82 8.60 -7.55
N VAL A 44 -4.67 8.21 -8.08
CA VAL A 44 -3.36 8.82 -7.81
C VAL A 44 -3.16 10.04 -8.72
N SER A 45 -2.76 11.18 -8.18
CA SER A 45 -2.56 12.41 -8.98
C SER A 45 -1.38 12.31 -9.95
N ILE A 46 -1.38 13.16 -10.99
CA ILE A 46 -0.28 13.19 -11.96
C ILE A 46 1.06 13.53 -11.32
N ARG A 47 1.12 14.54 -10.45
CA ARG A 47 2.39 14.98 -9.87
C ARG A 47 2.97 13.98 -8.88
N THR A 48 2.14 13.12 -8.27
CA THR A 48 2.63 11.93 -7.55
C THR A 48 3.52 11.08 -8.45
N LEU A 49 3.08 10.81 -9.68
CA LEU A 49 3.84 10.03 -10.64
C LEU A 49 5.04 10.82 -11.19
N GLU A 50 4.92 12.14 -11.37
CA GLU A 50 6.04 13.02 -11.74
C GLU A 50 7.12 13.07 -10.65
N ASN A 51 6.76 13.02 -9.36
CA ASN A 51 7.70 12.95 -8.23
C ASN A 51 8.48 11.63 -8.20
N PHE A 52 7.92 10.53 -8.74
CA PHE A 52 8.65 9.28 -9.00
C PHE A 52 9.45 9.29 -10.32
N GLY A 53 9.52 10.43 -11.01
CA GLY A 53 10.30 10.61 -12.23
C GLY A 53 9.61 10.16 -13.52
N LEU A 54 8.29 9.91 -13.52
CA LEU A 54 7.54 9.65 -14.75
C LEU A 54 7.21 10.98 -15.43
N ASN A 55 7.59 11.11 -16.70
CA ASN A 55 7.19 12.24 -17.55
C ASN A 55 5.91 11.92 -18.34
N GLU A 56 5.33 12.92 -19.00
CA GLU A 56 4.10 12.73 -19.78
C GLU A 56 4.20 11.62 -20.85
N SER A 57 5.37 11.34 -21.42
CA SER A 57 5.52 10.27 -22.42
C SER A 57 5.46 8.88 -21.79
N ASP A 58 5.98 8.71 -20.57
CA ASP A 58 5.80 7.47 -19.79
C ASP A 58 4.32 7.25 -19.46
N LEU A 59 3.62 8.32 -19.06
CA LEU A 59 2.19 8.30 -18.75
C LEU A 59 1.33 8.03 -20.00
N ARG A 60 1.64 8.65 -21.14
CA ARG A 60 0.98 8.35 -22.44
C ARG A 60 1.22 6.90 -22.88
N TRP A 61 2.39 6.34 -22.62
CA TRP A 61 2.69 4.93 -22.88
C TRP A 61 1.86 4.00 -21.99
N LEU A 62 1.78 4.26 -20.68
CA LEU A 62 0.94 3.50 -19.74
C LEU A 62 -0.55 3.52 -20.17
N VAL A 63 -1.07 4.66 -20.62
CA VAL A 63 -2.44 4.77 -21.14
C VAL A 63 -2.60 4.00 -22.45
N LYS A 64 -1.69 4.14 -23.43
CA LYS A 64 -1.78 3.41 -24.71
C LYS A 64 -1.46 1.91 -24.62
N LYS A 65 -1.01 1.42 -23.47
CA LYS A 65 -0.94 -0.01 -23.13
C LYS A 65 -2.18 -0.54 -22.39
N ASP A 66 -3.18 0.31 -22.14
CA ASP A 66 -4.31 0.03 -21.23
C ASP A 66 -3.83 -0.47 -19.85
N TYR A 67 -2.72 0.06 -19.33
CA TYR A 67 -2.25 -0.24 -17.96
C TYR A 67 -2.84 0.71 -16.93
N VAL A 68 -3.09 1.96 -17.32
CA VAL A 68 -3.78 2.96 -16.50
C VAL A 68 -4.89 3.63 -17.31
N ARG A 69 -5.97 4.02 -16.62
CA ARG A 69 -6.92 5.04 -17.10
C ARG A 69 -6.63 6.36 -16.41
N HIS A 70 -7.01 7.46 -17.06
CA HIS A 70 -6.86 8.80 -16.48
C HIS A 70 -8.15 9.60 -16.62
N ALA A 71 -8.35 10.51 -15.68
CA ALA A 71 -9.45 11.47 -15.69
C ALA A 71 -9.01 12.75 -14.97
N ARG A 72 -9.68 13.87 -15.25
CA ARG A 72 -9.47 15.13 -14.54
C ARG A 72 -10.34 15.20 -13.30
N GLU A 73 -9.73 15.45 -12.15
CA GLU A 73 -10.45 15.71 -10.90
C GLU A 73 -11.11 17.10 -10.93
N VAL A 74 -12.42 17.10 -10.78
CA VAL A 74 -13.31 18.26 -10.79
C VAL A 74 -14.06 18.44 -9.47
N THR A 75 -13.73 17.64 -8.45
CA THR A 75 -14.22 17.72 -7.06
C THR A 75 -14.45 19.18 -6.62
N PRO A 76 -15.70 19.57 -6.30
CA PRO A 76 -16.03 20.91 -5.82
C PRO A 76 -15.40 21.18 -4.43
N PRO A 77 -15.10 22.45 -4.09
CA PRO A 77 -14.74 22.81 -2.72
C PRO A 77 -15.90 22.50 -1.77
N GLY A 78 -15.65 21.70 -0.73
CA GLY A 78 -16.66 21.31 0.27
C GLY A 78 -17.49 20.07 -0.06
N ASP A 79 -17.19 19.34 -1.14
CA ASP A 79 -17.70 17.98 -1.36
C ASP A 79 -16.84 16.94 -0.61
N ASN A 80 -17.48 15.91 -0.07
CA ASN A 80 -16.82 14.78 0.60
C ASN A 80 -16.48 13.63 -0.35
N GLY A 81 -17.09 13.56 -1.54
CA GLY A 81 -16.76 12.60 -2.59
C GLY A 81 -15.77 13.17 -3.61
N ARG A 82 -15.03 12.31 -4.32
CA ARG A 82 -14.20 12.75 -5.47
C ARG A 82 -15.01 12.69 -6.76
N GLN A 83 -14.93 13.75 -7.57
CA GLN A 83 -15.62 13.82 -8.86
C GLN A 83 -14.62 13.90 -10.02
N PHE A 84 -14.83 13.08 -11.05
CA PHE A 84 -13.95 13.00 -12.21
C PHE A 84 -14.68 13.23 -13.52
N ARG A 85 -13.99 13.82 -14.50
CA ARG A 85 -14.42 13.88 -15.90
C ARG A 85 -13.33 13.32 -16.79
N SER A 86 -13.73 12.55 -17.80
CA SER A 86 -12.81 12.10 -18.84
C SER A 86 -12.09 13.30 -19.47
N SER A 87 -10.77 13.24 -19.48
CA SER A 87 -9.92 14.12 -20.30
C SER A 87 -9.52 13.30 -21.53
N GLY A 88 -9.51 13.91 -22.73
CA GLY A 88 -9.23 13.19 -23.97
C GLY A 88 -7.91 12.40 -23.92
N ASP A 89 -7.87 11.24 -24.60
CA ASP A 89 -6.89 10.14 -24.49
C ASP A 89 -5.48 10.46 -23.97
N LEU A 90 -4.83 11.56 -24.41
CA LEU A 90 -3.42 11.88 -24.13
C LEU A 90 -3.20 13.32 -23.63
N THR A 91 -4.27 14.01 -23.24
CA THR A 91 -4.24 15.40 -22.75
C THR A 91 -4.31 15.42 -21.22
N PHE A 92 -3.15 15.68 -20.60
CA PHE A 92 -3.02 15.78 -19.15
C PHE A 92 -3.00 17.23 -18.68
N CYS A 93 -3.33 17.44 -17.40
CA CYS A 93 -3.25 18.73 -16.72
C CYS A 93 -2.87 18.49 -15.25
N LYS A 94 -2.53 19.54 -14.49
CA LYS A 94 -2.15 19.45 -13.06
C LYS A 94 -3.25 18.91 -12.11
N ARG A 95 -4.43 18.55 -12.64
CA ARG A 95 -5.56 17.89 -11.96
C ARG A 95 -5.91 16.53 -12.58
N THR A 96 -5.07 15.97 -13.44
CA THR A 96 -5.25 14.60 -13.93
C THR A 96 -4.88 13.61 -12.83
N CYS A 97 -5.70 12.58 -12.64
CA CYS A 97 -5.45 11.45 -11.77
C CYS A 97 -5.55 10.14 -12.55
N PHE A 98 -4.92 9.10 -12.05
CA PHE A 98 -4.75 7.80 -12.69
C PHE A 98 -5.24 6.66 -11.79
N VAL A 99 -5.79 5.63 -12.41
CA VAL A 99 -6.19 4.36 -11.78
C VAL A 99 -5.67 3.18 -12.61
N LEU A 100 -5.33 2.07 -11.96
CA LEU A 100 -4.98 0.84 -12.67
C LEU A 100 -6.19 0.27 -13.43
N THR A 101 -5.91 -0.39 -14.54
CA THR A 101 -6.84 -1.33 -15.18
C THR A 101 -6.58 -2.76 -14.69
N GLN A 102 -7.43 -3.72 -15.09
CA GLN A 102 -7.18 -5.13 -14.88
C GLN A 102 -5.89 -5.62 -15.57
N SER A 103 -5.56 -5.06 -16.75
CA SER A 103 -4.31 -5.33 -17.48
C SER A 103 -3.11 -4.78 -16.71
N GLY A 104 -3.18 -3.54 -16.24
CA GLY A 104 -2.15 -2.91 -15.41
C GLY A 104 -1.91 -3.66 -14.11
N ALA A 105 -2.95 -3.98 -13.35
CA ALA A 105 -2.85 -4.76 -12.11
C ALA A 105 -2.23 -6.16 -12.32
N SER A 106 -2.45 -6.77 -13.49
CA SER A 106 -1.81 -8.05 -13.85
C SER A 106 -0.33 -7.87 -14.20
N MET A 107 0.00 -6.82 -14.96
CA MET A 107 1.37 -6.46 -15.32
C MET A 107 2.22 -6.10 -14.08
N VAL A 108 1.70 -5.28 -13.16
CA VAL A 108 2.41 -4.92 -11.92
C VAL A 108 2.63 -6.15 -11.04
N ARG A 109 1.65 -7.06 -10.94
CA ARG A 109 1.82 -8.32 -10.22
C ARG A 109 2.94 -9.18 -10.80
N ALA A 110 3.11 -9.21 -12.12
CA ALA A 110 4.23 -9.89 -12.77
C ALA A 110 5.58 -9.20 -12.45
N MET A 111 5.67 -7.86 -12.61
CA MET A 111 6.90 -7.09 -12.33
C MET A 111 7.38 -7.11 -10.87
N LEU A 112 6.49 -7.49 -9.93
CA LEU A 112 6.79 -7.69 -8.51
C LEU A 112 7.08 -9.15 -8.15
N ALA A 113 6.53 -10.11 -8.91
CA ALA A 113 6.87 -11.53 -8.78
C ALA A 113 8.24 -11.86 -9.41
N ASP A 114 8.63 -11.13 -10.46
CA ASP A 114 9.93 -11.24 -11.14
C ASP A 114 11.09 -10.56 -10.37
N LYS A 115 10.88 -10.25 -9.09
CA LYS A 115 11.94 -9.80 -8.19
C LYS A 115 12.66 -11.07 -7.69
N PRO A 116 13.94 -11.31 -8.04
CA PRO A 116 14.65 -12.47 -7.52
C PRO A 116 14.67 -12.42 -6.00
N ALA A 117 14.33 -13.54 -5.36
CA ALA A 117 14.52 -13.69 -3.92
C ALA A 117 16.01 -13.46 -3.62
N ALA A 118 16.30 -12.55 -2.68
CA ALA A 118 17.67 -12.29 -2.27
C ALA A 118 18.24 -13.58 -1.65
N VAL A 119 19.42 -13.99 -2.12
CA VAL A 119 19.94 -15.35 -1.95
C VAL A 119 20.16 -15.68 -0.48
N ASP A 120 19.65 -16.84 -0.04
CA ASP A 120 20.00 -17.43 1.25
C ASP A 120 21.51 -17.65 1.33
N HIS A 121 22.16 -17.15 2.39
CA HIS A 121 23.53 -17.57 2.71
C HIS A 121 23.48 -18.56 3.88
N ASP A 122 23.43 -19.84 3.52
CA ASP A 122 23.40 -20.97 4.45
C ASP A 122 24.68 -21.02 5.32
N GLY A 123 24.55 -21.57 6.54
CA GLY A 123 25.56 -21.51 7.61
C GLY A 123 25.48 -22.65 8.63
N VAL A 124 25.04 -23.86 8.23
CA VAL A 124 24.99 -25.10 9.02
C VAL A 124 26.39 -25.74 9.18
N GLU A 125 26.89 -26.24 10.32
CA GLU A 125 26.42 -26.34 11.72
C GLU A 125 27.62 -25.97 12.68
N SER A 126 27.92 -26.45 13.91
CA SER A 126 27.47 -27.60 14.70
C SER A 126 27.72 -27.48 16.22
N ASN A 127 26.97 -28.27 17.00
CA ASN A 127 27.23 -28.71 18.40
C ASN A 127 27.32 -27.65 19.53
N GLY A 128 26.57 -27.73 20.64
CA GLY A 128 25.38 -28.55 20.95
C GLY A 128 25.40 -29.28 22.30
N LYS A 129 24.37 -29.04 23.13
CA LYS A 129 23.82 -30.02 24.08
C LYS A 129 22.51 -29.54 24.73
N ARG A 130 21.52 -30.44 24.73
CA ARG A 130 20.58 -30.78 25.82
C ARG A 130 20.35 -29.68 26.89
N ARG A 131 19.10 -29.29 27.18
CA ARG A 131 17.95 -30.19 27.44
C ARG A 131 16.61 -29.44 27.37
N SER A 132 15.53 -30.22 27.36
CA SER A 132 14.12 -29.86 27.55
C SER A 132 13.83 -28.47 28.15
N ASP A 133 13.04 -27.68 27.43
CA ASP A 133 11.73 -27.26 27.96
C ASP A 133 10.70 -27.06 26.84
N CYS A 134 9.43 -26.96 27.20
CA CYS A 134 8.32 -26.70 26.27
C CYS A 134 8.29 -25.22 25.91
N GLN A 135 8.57 -24.87 24.65
CA GLN A 135 8.76 -23.47 24.27
C GLN A 135 7.46 -22.65 24.38
N GLU A 136 7.42 -21.81 25.41
CA GLU A 136 6.26 -21.01 25.77
C GLU A 136 5.94 -19.98 24.68
N LEU A 137 4.69 -20.01 24.20
CA LEU A 137 4.09 -18.84 23.55
C LEU A 137 4.11 -17.67 24.55
N PRO A 138 4.53 -16.45 24.18
CA PRO A 138 4.40 -15.29 25.06
C PRO A 138 2.93 -15.08 25.47
N HIS A 139 2.65 -15.21 26.76
CA HIS A 139 1.31 -15.01 27.32
C HIS A 139 1.09 -13.54 27.73
N THR A 140 1.27 -12.62 26.78
CA THR A 140 0.91 -11.20 26.96
C THR A 140 -0.61 -11.04 26.91
N ASN A 141 -1.21 -11.05 28.10
CA ASN A 141 -2.66 -11.05 28.31
C ASN A 141 -3.33 -9.81 27.69
N GLY A 142 -4.28 -9.98 26.77
CA GLY A 142 -5.16 -8.91 26.29
C GLY A 142 -4.63 -7.96 25.21
N PHE A 143 -3.32 -7.89 24.95
CA PHE A 143 -2.75 -6.93 23.99
C PHE A 143 -2.82 -7.39 22.52
N PRO A 144 -2.79 -6.47 21.55
CA PRO A 144 -2.61 -6.80 20.14
C PRO A 144 -1.17 -7.25 19.86
N HIS A 145 -0.97 -7.97 18.76
CA HIS A 145 0.34 -8.41 18.28
C HIS A 145 0.36 -8.48 16.74
N TRP A 146 1.34 -7.84 16.12
CA TRP A 146 1.56 -7.86 14.68
C TRP A 146 2.70 -8.81 14.31
N ASP A 147 2.38 -9.87 13.55
CA ASP A 147 3.34 -10.78 12.94
C ASP A 147 3.60 -10.30 11.51
N SER A 148 4.73 -9.61 11.29
CA SER A 148 5.10 -9.00 10.01
C SER A 148 5.57 -10.02 8.97
N GLU A 149 6.16 -11.15 9.39
CA GLU A 149 6.56 -12.24 8.49
C GLU A 149 5.34 -12.93 7.86
N ARG A 150 4.35 -13.26 8.69
CA ARG A 150 3.10 -13.92 8.24
C ARG A 150 2.05 -12.92 7.77
N ARG A 151 2.23 -11.63 8.09
CA ARG A 151 1.29 -10.52 7.89
C ARG A 151 -0.07 -10.79 8.52
N ILE A 152 -0.04 -11.07 9.82
CA ILE A 152 -1.23 -11.36 10.62
C ILE A 152 -1.26 -10.45 11.84
N LEU A 153 -2.36 -9.70 11.99
CA LEU A 153 -2.70 -9.02 13.24
C LEU A 153 -3.48 -9.98 14.13
N TYR A 154 -2.98 -10.17 15.35
CA TYR A 154 -3.60 -10.96 16.41
C TYR A 154 -4.07 -10.05 17.56
N VAL A 155 -5.14 -10.46 18.25
CA VAL A 155 -5.57 -9.93 19.56
C VAL A 155 -6.05 -11.12 20.39
N ASP A 156 -5.57 -11.26 21.64
CA ASP A 156 -5.88 -12.41 22.52
C ASP A 156 -5.76 -13.77 21.80
N LYS A 157 -4.66 -13.94 21.04
CA LYS A 157 -4.36 -15.12 20.20
C LYS A 157 -5.35 -15.41 19.06
N ARG A 158 -6.43 -14.62 18.90
CA ARG A 158 -7.36 -14.68 17.76
C ARG A 158 -6.79 -13.88 16.59
N ILE A 159 -7.05 -14.33 15.35
CA ILE A 159 -6.67 -13.60 14.14
C ILE A 159 -7.70 -12.48 13.89
N VAL A 160 -7.26 -11.24 13.98
CA VAL A 160 -8.06 -10.06 13.63
C VAL A 160 -8.04 -9.85 12.12
N LYS A 161 -6.88 -9.67 11.49
CA LYS A 161 -6.77 -9.45 10.03
C LYS A 161 -5.53 -10.15 9.48
N ARG A 162 -5.64 -10.69 8.26
CA ARG A 162 -4.54 -11.34 7.51
C ARG A 162 -4.37 -10.62 6.18
N PHE A 163 -3.20 -10.05 5.94
CA PHE A 163 -2.93 -9.26 4.73
C PHE A 163 -2.32 -10.16 3.66
N LYS A 164 -3.02 -10.31 2.53
CA LYS A 164 -2.61 -11.19 1.43
C LYS A 164 -1.47 -10.60 0.58
N TRP A 165 -1.33 -9.28 0.60
CA TRP A 165 -0.40 -8.49 -0.20
C TRP A 165 0.33 -7.48 0.70
N ARG A 166 1.43 -6.89 0.21
CA ARG A 166 2.11 -5.79 0.92
C ARG A 166 1.27 -4.52 0.78
N ALA A 167 0.58 -4.16 1.84
CA ALA A 167 -0.19 -2.93 1.95
C ALA A 167 0.64 -1.91 2.75
N THR A 168 1.54 -1.21 2.05
CA THR A 168 2.69 -0.49 2.64
C THR A 168 2.31 0.38 3.84
N ASN A 169 1.28 1.22 3.72
CA ASN A 169 0.84 2.08 4.81
C ASN A 169 0.23 1.31 5.99
N GLN A 170 -0.53 0.24 5.72
CA GLN A 170 -1.12 -0.61 6.76
C GLN A 170 -0.04 -1.41 7.51
N GLU A 171 0.94 -1.97 6.79
CA GLU A 171 2.09 -2.66 7.38
C GLU A 171 2.98 -1.70 8.19
N ALA A 172 3.16 -0.44 7.74
CA ALA A 172 3.89 0.58 8.48
C ALA A 172 3.24 0.90 9.84
N VAL A 173 1.95 1.25 9.88
CA VAL A 173 1.22 1.55 11.13
C VAL A 173 1.30 0.38 12.12
N LEU A 174 1.07 -0.86 11.64
CA LEU A 174 1.12 -2.04 12.50
C LEU A 174 2.54 -2.36 12.99
N SER A 175 3.58 -2.04 12.21
CA SER A 175 4.98 -2.23 12.61
C SER A 175 5.42 -1.20 13.64
N THR A 176 5.08 0.08 13.47
CA THR A 176 5.34 1.12 14.49
C THR A 176 4.66 0.81 15.82
N PHE A 177 3.38 0.39 15.81
CA PHE A 177 2.73 -0.10 17.02
C PHE A 177 3.47 -1.29 17.64
N GLN A 178 3.99 -2.22 16.84
CA GLN A 178 4.70 -3.40 17.36
C GLN A 178 6.10 -3.09 17.90
N GLU A 179 6.80 -2.13 17.31
CA GLU A 179 8.12 -1.65 17.73
C GLU A 179 8.04 -0.82 19.03
N GLU A 180 7.00 0.01 19.18
CA GLU A 180 6.77 0.82 20.39
C GLU A 180 6.06 0.05 21.53
N GLY A 181 5.66 -1.22 21.31
CA GLY A 181 5.03 -2.06 22.34
C GLY A 181 3.53 -1.80 22.55
N TRP A 182 2.83 -1.39 21.50
CA TRP A 182 1.39 -1.05 21.44
C TRP A 182 0.97 0.07 22.40
N PRO A 183 1.59 1.26 22.33
CA PRO A 183 1.11 2.44 23.06
C PRO A 183 -0.31 2.84 22.59
N PRO A 184 -1.07 3.60 23.41
CA PRO A 184 -2.43 4.01 23.05
C PRO A 184 -2.50 5.02 21.88
N ARG A 185 -1.37 5.65 21.55
CA ARG A 185 -1.16 6.53 20.38
C ARG A 185 0.26 6.32 19.83
N VAL A 186 0.39 6.27 18.51
CA VAL A 186 1.66 6.51 17.78
C VAL A 186 1.51 7.76 16.90
N ASP A 187 2.61 8.44 16.58
CA ASP A 187 2.62 9.47 15.53
C ASP A 187 2.49 8.83 14.14
N ASP A 188 2.05 9.59 13.12
CA ASP A 188 1.80 9.13 11.75
C ASP A 188 3.08 8.56 11.11
N PRO A 189 3.20 7.23 10.93
CA PRO A 189 4.42 6.59 10.44
C PRO A 189 4.44 6.48 8.91
N LEU A 190 3.44 7.04 8.22
CA LEU A 190 3.28 6.87 6.79
C LEU A 190 4.22 7.83 6.02
N PRO A 191 4.88 7.37 4.93
CA PRO A 191 5.83 8.19 4.18
C PRO A 191 5.14 9.41 3.55
N PRO A 192 5.57 10.66 3.85
CA PRO A 192 4.84 11.88 3.54
C PRO A 192 4.63 12.05 2.04
N HIS A 193 3.37 12.24 1.63
CA HIS A 193 3.01 12.31 0.21
C HIS A 193 2.73 13.76 -0.22
N PRO A 194 3.54 14.41 -1.09
CA PRO A 194 3.45 15.86 -1.38
C PRO A 194 2.17 16.37 -2.08
N GLU A 195 1.15 15.53 -2.21
CA GLU A 195 -0.02 15.67 -3.10
C GLU A 195 -1.33 15.17 -2.46
N GLN A 196 -1.24 14.30 -1.44
CA GLN A 196 -2.37 13.80 -0.67
C GLN A 196 -2.24 14.38 0.72
N ASP A 197 -3.27 15.05 1.20
CA ASP A 197 -3.36 15.55 2.58
C ASP A 197 -3.04 14.40 3.56
N SER A 198 -2.06 14.60 4.44
CA SER A 198 -1.62 13.60 5.43
C SER A 198 -2.78 13.05 6.25
N LYS A 199 -3.70 13.93 6.67
CA LYS A 199 -4.90 13.57 7.44
C LYS A 199 -5.84 12.71 6.63
N ARG A 200 -6.00 13.00 5.33
CA ARG A 200 -6.80 12.17 4.42
C ARG A 200 -6.16 10.80 4.23
N ARG A 201 -4.87 10.74 3.90
CA ARG A 201 -4.08 9.50 3.73
C ARG A 201 -4.13 8.62 4.98
N LEU A 202 -4.00 9.22 6.17
CA LEU A 202 -4.07 8.53 7.44
C LEU A 202 -5.49 8.01 7.70
N SER A 203 -6.52 8.83 7.46
CA SER A 203 -7.94 8.44 7.56
C SER A 203 -8.30 7.31 6.59
N ASP A 204 -7.83 7.36 5.34
CA ASP A 204 -7.99 6.30 4.33
C ASP A 204 -7.31 5.00 4.79
N THR A 205 -6.12 5.08 5.39
CA THR A 205 -5.39 3.92 5.95
C THR A 205 -6.11 3.31 7.16
N ILE A 206 -6.59 4.13 8.09
CA ILE A 206 -7.39 3.71 9.26
C ILE A 206 -8.71 3.08 8.81
N LYS A 207 -9.40 3.66 7.81
CA LYS A 207 -10.61 3.10 7.20
C LYS A 207 -10.34 1.69 6.64
N CYS A 208 -9.16 1.44 6.06
CA CYS A 208 -8.78 0.10 5.62
C CYS A 208 -8.44 -0.83 6.79
N LEU A 209 -7.67 -0.39 7.80
CA LEU A 209 -7.33 -1.22 8.98
C LEU A 209 -8.57 -1.70 9.76
N ASN A 210 -9.61 -0.87 9.82
CA ASN A 210 -10.90 -1.21 10.45
C ASN A 210 -11.82 -2.08 9.57
N HIS A 211 -11.56 -2.18 8.27
CA HIS A 211 -12.42 -2.93 7.35
C HIS A 211 -11.86 -4.34 7.11
N LYS A 212 -12.75 -5.31 6.85
CA LYS A 212 -12.39 -6.74 6.63
C LYS A 212 -11.51 -7.35 7.72
N GLN A 213 -11.77 -6.98 8.98
CA GLN A 213 -11.34 -7.82 10.10
C GLN A 213 -12.21 -9.10 10.11
N ALA A 214 -11.60 -10.22 10.48
CA ALA A 214 -12.26 -11.52 10.67
C ALA A 214 -12.81 -11.67 12.10
N ASN A 215 -12.32 -10.87 13.04
CA ASN A 215 -12.87 -10.65 14.37
C ASN A 215 -12.67 -9.17 14.69
N ASP A 216 -13.75 -8.41 14.89
CA ASP A 216 -13.74 -6.95 15.15
C ASP A 216 -13.28 -6.62 16.58
N LEU A 217 -12.10 -7.10 17.00
CA LEU A 217 -11.59 -7.00 18.38
C LEU A 217 -10.79 -5.74 18.68
N ILE A 218 -10.41 -4.99 17.64
CA ILE A 218 -9.59 -3.77 17.73
C ILE A 218 -10.05 -2.77 16.68
N ARG A 219 -10.30 -1.53 17.12
CA ARG A 219 -10.61 -0.41 16.21
C ARG A 219 -9.52 0.64 16.30
N PHE A 220 -8.98 0.99 15.14
CA PHE A 220 -8.04 2.09 14.97
C PHE A 220 -8.81 3.39 14.77
N HIS A 221 -8.30 4.48 15.31
CA HIS A 221 -8.85 5.83 15.15
C HIS A 221 -7.73 6.81 14.81
N GLY A 222 -8.09 7.96 14.26
CA GLY A 222 -7.17 9.08 14.15
C GLY A 222 -7.19 9.88 15.46
N ASP A 223 -6.05 10.43 15.86
CA ASP A 223 -5.92 11.27 17.06
C ASP A 223 -6.65 12.63 17.02
N GLY A 224 -7.46 12.87 15.98
CA GLY A 224 -8.23 14.09 15.77
C GLY A 224 -7.45 15.19 15.05
N THR A 225 -6.13 15.32 15.28
CA THR A 225 -5.28 16.24 14.51
C THR A 225 -5.07 15.69 13.09
N GLY A 226 -4.86 14.37 12.97
CA GLY A 226 -4.47 13.71 11.72
C GLY A 226 -2.96 13.50 11.60
N GLU A 227 -2.25 13.55 12.73
CA GLU A 227 -0.80 13.39 12.85
C GLU A 227 -0.43 12.15 13.68
N GLY A 228 -1.42 11.33 14.06
CA GLY A 228 -1.21 10.10 14.83
C GLY A 228 -2.40 9.14 14.78
N VAL A 229 -2.11 7.88 15.08
CA VAL A 229 -3.08 6.78 15.14
C VAL A 229 -3.25 6.33 16.58
N THR A 230 -4.49 6.14 17.02
CA THR A 230 -4.85 5.52 18.29
C THR A 230 -5.57 4.19 18.05
N TRP A 231 -5.67 3.34 19.07
CA TRP A 231 -6.47 2.13 19.00
C TRP A 231 -7.27 1.89 20.28
N GLU A 232 -8.44 1.28 20.14
CA GLU A 232 -9.28 0.78 21.23
C GLU A 232 -9.51 -0.73 21.06
N ARG A 233 -9.64 -1.46 22.17
CA ARG A 233 -10.21 -2.81 22.14
C ARG A 233 -11.73 -2.71 22.02
N THR A 234 -12.29 -3.55 21.16
CA THR A 234 -13.74 -3.77 21.09
C THR A 234 -14.04 -5.10 21.76
N ASP A 235 -14.40 -5.06 23.04
CA ASP A 235 -14.82 -6.26 23.77
C ASP A 235 -16.21 -6.71 23.28
N THR A 236 -16.34 -8.00 22.95
CA THR A 236 -17.56 -8.65 22.42
C THR A 236 -17.73 -10.04 23.05
#